data_AF-A0A660PFR4-F1
#
_entry.id   AF-A0A660PFR4-F1
#
_cell.length_a   1.000
_cell.length_b   1.000
_cell.length_c   1.000
_cell.angle_alpha   90.00
_cell.angle_beta   90.00
_cell.angle_gamma   90.00
#
_symmetry.space_group_name_H-M   'P 1'
#
loop_
_entity.id
_entity.type
_entity.pdbx_description
1 polymer ?
#
loop_
_entity_poly.entity_id
_entity_poly.type
_entity_poly.pdbx_seq_one_letter_code
_entity_poly.pdbx_strand_id
1 'polypeptide(L)'
;MKSDEDIKKALNQVTFFRINCEKGEGIELTKQYKVHAYPTFILTNSEGKAIDAWAGFEKEDFIKTLNQAMSNLATIEEKIIRFQSNPNVKDAVSLGRYNSTTGNYKKAIEYYQQAQKLNDENLVDYAFEIFKNTAYGARTDMFTFDEVLQTAEAVLNFKNQDVWSTISVARTLSRLGRQKKQTDQIEKYLKAGLDASADSQDEDIKRAHKLIMVDYSLYVTGDTSRAVANKRETMPNGWEKDAGQLNSFAWWCFENKVNLEEAERLARQGVELAEPGKQKAMILDTLAEICNARGNTQEAIRLIKLAITEAPADEYYIKQLERFQKTLNTSE
;
A
#
# COMPACT_ATOMS: atom_id res chain seq x y z
N MET A 1 -10.09 -23.27 -2.35
CA MET A 1 -11.05 -22.21 -2.00
C MET A 1 -12.42 -22.61 -2.53
N LYS A 2 -13.42 -22.82 -1.67
CA LYS A 2 -14.81 -22.86 -2.14
C LYS A 2 -15.08 -21.49 -2.79
N SER A 3 -15.51 -21.50 -4.03
CA SER A 3 -15.88 -20.28 -4.74
C SER A 3 -17.04 -19.59 -4.03
N ASP A 4 -16.92 -18.29 -3.82
CA ASP A 4 -17.97 -17.45 -3.23
C ASP A 4 -19.13 -17.30 -4.22
N GLU A 5 -20.34 -17.70 -3.81
CA GLU A 5 -21.53 -17.68 -4.67
C GLU A 5 -21.96 -16.25 -5.06
N ASP A 6 -21.71 -15.27 -4.21
CA ASP A 6 -22.07 -13.87 -4.51
C ASP A 6 -21.19 -13.31 -5.63
N ILE A 7 -19.89 -13.64 -5.59
CA ILE A 7 -18.95 -13.26 -6.64
C ILE A 7 -19.31 -13.94 -7.96
N LYS A 8 -19.66 -15.24 -7.95
CA LYS A 8 -20.13 -15.93 -9.16
C LYS A 8 -21.36 -15.25 -9.74
N LYS A 9 -22.36 -14.95 -8.89
CA LYS A 9 -23.58 -14.29 -9.32
C LYS A 9 -23.29 -12.92 -9.92
N ALA A 10 -22.39 -12.15 -9.32
CA ALA A 10 -21.98 -10.85 -9.85
C ALA A 10 -21.29 -10.99 -11.22
N LEU A 11 -20.39 -11.96 -11.36
CA LEU A 11 -19.64 -12.22 -12.60
C LEU A 11 -20.50 -12.80 -13.74
N ASN A 12 -21.65 -13.43 -13.47
CA ASN A 12 -22.56 -13.91 -14.51
C ASN A 12 -23.12 -12.80 -15.42
N GLN A 13 -22.98 -11.53 -15.02
CA GLN A 13 -23.40 -10.36 -15.80
C GLN A 13 -22.40 -10.00 -16.92
N VAL A 14 -21.21 -10.60 -16.92
CA VAL A 14 -20.10 -10.25 -17.81
C VAL A 14 -19.36 -11.50 -18.30
N THR A 15 -18.66 -11.39 -19.43
CA THR A 15 -17.64 -12.39 -19.78
C THR A 15 -16.34 -12.03 -19.07
N PHE A 16 -15.98 -12.79 -18.03
CA PHE A 16 -14.81 -12.51 -17.20
C PHE A 16 -13.53 -13.18 -17.74
N PHE A 17 -12.53 -12.36 -18.08
CA PHE A 17 -11.21 -12.82 -18.53
C PHE A 17 -10.13 -12.52 -17.49
N ARG A 18 -9.28 -13.52 -17.22
CA ARG A 18 -8.10 -13.36 -16.35
C ARG A 18 -6.86 -13.17 -17.22
N ILE A 19 -6.15 -12.08 -17.02
CA ILE A 19 -4.99 -11.72 -17.83
C ILE A 19 -3.78 -11.60 -16.91
N ASN A 20 -2.69 -12.25 -17.28
CA ASN A 20 -1.41 -12.05 -16.61
C ASN A 20 -0.73 -10.82 -17.21
N CYS A 21 -0.74 -9.70 -16.49
CA CYS A 21 -0.17 -8.43 -16.94
C CYS A 21 1.34 -8.46 -17.24
N GLU A 22 2.05 -9.48 -16.78
CA GLU A 22 3.50 -9.62 -16.95
C GLU A 22 3.88 -10.58 -18.10
N LYS A 23 2.89 -11.18 -18.80
CA LYS A 23 3.13 -12.19 -19.84
C LYS A 23 2.20 -12.04 -21.03
N GLY A 24 2.68 -12.45 -22.21
CA GLY A 24 1.88 -12.52 -23.44
C GLY A 24 1.21 -11.19 -23.79
N GLU A 25 -0.07 -11.24 -24.18
CA GLU A 25 -0.88 -10.06 -24.50
C GLU A 25 -1.07 -9.10 -23.30
N GLY A 26 -0.92 -9.59 -22.07
CA GLY A 26 -1.12 -8.78 -20.87
C GLY A 26 -0.16 -7.62 -20.74
N ILE A 27 1.03 -7.71 -21.34
CA ILE A 27 2.02 -6.61 -21.36
C ILE A 27 1.46 -5.42 -22.16
N GLU A 28 0.88 -5.66 -23.33
CA GLU A 28 0.32 -4.60 -24.17
C GLU A 28 -1.01 -4.09 -23.61
N LEU A 29 -1.86 -4.97 -23.06
CA LEU A 29 -3.11 -4.55 -22.42
C LEU A 29 -2.87 -3.70 -21.17
N THR A 30 -1.80 -3.97 -20.42
CA THR A 30 -1.38 -3.13 -19.29
C THR A 30 -1.05 -1.71 -19.73
N LYS A 31 -0.36 -1.55 -20.86
CA LYS A 31 -0.07 -0.23 -21.45
C LYS A 31 -1.35 0.43 -21.97
N GLN A 32 -2.16 -0.31 -22.74
CA GLN A 32 -3.40 0.18 -23.33
C GLN A 32 -4.37 0.73 -22.28
N TYR A 33 -4.59 -0.01 -21.20
CA TYR A 33 -5.53 0.37 -20.14
C TYR A 33 -4.87 1.13 -18.97
N LYS A 34 -3.57 1.46 -19.08
CA LYS A 34 -2.82 2.22 -18.06
C LYS A 34 -2.94 1.58 -16.66
N VAL A 35 -2.68 0.28 -16.59
CA VAL A 35 -2.74 -0.47 -15.32
C VAL A 35 -1.47 -0.19 -14.51
N HIS A 36 -1.63 0.29 -13.28
CA HIS A 36 -0.51 0.67 -12.40
C HIS A 36 -0.49 -0.08 -11.06
N ALA A 37 -1.50 -0.91 -10.78
CA ALA A 37 -1.61 -1.70 -9.56
C ALA A 37 -2.33 -3.03 -9.86
N TYR A 38 -2.09 -4.03 -9.03
CA TYR A 38 -2.72 -5.34 -9.15
C TYR A 38 -3.46 -5.73 -7.86
N PRO A 39 -4.65 -6.37 -7.95
CA PRO A 39 -5.43 -6.55 -9.18
C PRO A 39 -6.04 -5.23 -9.67
N THR A 40 -6.27 -5.12 -10.98
CA THR A 40 -7.08 -4.07 -11.62
C THR A 40 -8.14 -4.72 -12.50
N PHE A 41 -9.36 -4.21 -12.43
CA PHE A 41 -10.50 -4.64 -13.23
C PHE A 41 -10.86 -3.53 -14.21
N ILE A 42 -10.96 -3.89 -15.48
CA ILE A 42 -11.42 -2.99 -16.55
C ILE A 42 -12.70 -3.60 -17.13
N LEU A 43 -13.79 -2.83 -17.10
CA LEU A 43 -15.01 -3.19 -17.80
C LEU A 43 -14.96 -2.56 -19.20
N THR A 44 -15.15 -3.35 -20.25
CA THR A 44 -15.13 -2.87 -21.64
C THR A 44 -16.39 -3.26 -22.38
N ASN A 45 -16.69 -2.55 -23.47
CA ASN A 45 -17.66 -3.01 -24.46
C ASN A 45 -17.04 -4.08 -25.39
N SER A 46 -17.80 -4.53 -26.39
CA SER A 46 -17.35 -5.53 -27.38
C SER A 46 -16.23 -5.04 -28.31
N GLU A 47 -16.00 -3.73 -28.39
CA GLU A 47 -14.91 -3.12 -29.17
C GLU A 47 -13.63 -2.95 -28.34
N GLY A 48 -13.63 -3.31 -27.05
CA GLY A 48 -12.52 -3.07 -26.14
C GLY A 48 -12.43 -1.63 -25.63
N LYS A 49 -13.45 -0.80 -25.84
CA LYS A 49 -13.49 0.55 -25.26
C LYS A 49 -13.89 0.46 -23.78
N ALA A 50 -13.14 1.16 -22.93
CA ALA A 50 -13.38 1.16 -21.49
C ALA A 50 -14.74 1.80 -21.14
N ILE A 51 -15.47 1.13 -20.24
CA ILE A 51 -16.72 1.58 -19.62
C ILE A 51 -16.43 2.07 -18.20
N ASP A 52 -15.64 1.32 -17.42
CA ASP A 52 -15.22 1.68 -16.06
C ASP A 52 -13.90 0.94 -15.70
N ALA A 53 -13.23 1.37 -14.63
CA ALA A 53 -12.00 0.74 -14.14
C ALA A 53 -11.82 0.93 -12.63
N TRP A 54 -11.46 -0.13 -11.89
CA TRP A 54 -11.14 -0.07 -10.46
C TRP A 54 -9.97 -0.98 -10.08
N ALA A 55 -9.20 -0.58 -9.07
CA ALA A 55 -8.07 -1.34 -8.56
C ALA A 55 -8.29 -1.81 -7.12
N GLY A 56 -7.70 -2.95 -6.78
CA GLY A 56 -7.90 -3.63 -5.51
C GLY A 56 -9.08 -4.60 -5.52
N PHE A 57 -9.13 -5.46 -4.50
CA PHE A 57 -10.22 -6.41 -4.31
C PHE A 57 -10.60 -6.48 -2.83
N GLU A 58 -11.84 -6.12 -2.58
CA GLU A 58 -12.61 -6.35 -1.36
C GLU A 58 -13.98 -6.83 -1.90
N LYS A 59 -14.56 -7.88 -1.30
CA LYS A 59 -15.68 -8.61 -1.89
C LYS A 59 -16.89 -7.70 -2.09
N GLU A 60 -17.34 -7.02 -1.04
CA GLU A 60 -18.52 -6.17 -1.06
C GLU A 60 -18.33 -4.97 -1.99
N ASP A 61 -17.17 -4.31 -1.93
CA ASP A 61 -16.81 -3.19 -2.81
C ASP A 61 -16.70 -3.60 -4.27
N PHE A 62 -16.14 -4.78 -4.56
CA PHE A 62 -16.07 -5.32 -5.92
C PHE A 62 -17.47 -5.51 -6.51
N ILE A 63 -18.37 -6.16 -5.78
CA ILE A 63 -19.74 -6.43 -6.23
C ILE A 63 -20.49 -5.11 -6.42
N LYS A 64 -20.40 -4.19 -5.46
CA LYS A 64 -21.02 -2.86 -5.53
C LYS A 64 -20.51 -2.08 -6.74
N THR A 65 -19.20 -2.04 -6.95
CA THR A 65 -18.56 -1.31 -8.05
C THR A 65 -18.96 -1.88 -9.41
N LEU A 66 -18.94 -3.21 -9.56
CA LEU A 66 -19.37 -3.87 -10.79
C LEU A 66 -20.84 -3.58 -11.08
N ASN A 67 -21.74 -3.73 -10.10
CA ASN A 67 -23.17 -3.43 -10.29
C ASN A 67 -23.42 -1.97 -10.68
N GLN A 68 -22.68 -1.03 -10.09
CA GLN A 68 -22.75 0.39 -10.47
C GLN A 68 -22.29 0.59 -11.92
N ALA A 69 -21.17 -0.02 -12.33
CA ALA A 69 -20.67 0.06 -13.69
C ALA A 69 -21.66 -0.56 -14.71
N MET A 70 -22.28 -1.69 -14.36
CA MET A 70 -23.29 -2.36 -15.18
C MET A 70 -24.59 -1.55 -15.36
N SER A 71 -24.88 -0.62 -14.44
CA SER A 71 -26.06 0.26 -14.56
C SER A 71 -25.94 1.32 -15.65
N ASN A 72 -24.73 1.54 -16.19
CA ASN A 72 -24.44 2.56 -17.21
C ASN A 72 -23.26 2.14 -18.09
N LEU A 73 -23.58 1.44 -19.18
CA LEU A 73 -22.61 0.87 -20.12
C LEU A 73 -22.02 1.86 -21.12
N ALA A 74 -22.29 3.16 -20.97
CA ALA A 74 -21.63 4.19 -21.76
C ALA A 74 -20.10 4.10 -21.54
N THR A 75 -19.35 4.19 -22.62
CA THR A 75 -17.89 4.26 -22.59
C THR A 75 -17.41 5.50 -21.84
N ILE A 76 -16.16 5.49 -21.39
CA ILE A 76 -15.54 6.64 -20.75
C ILE A 76 -15.60 7.88 -21.66
N GLU A 77 -15.43 7.72 -22.97
CA GLU A 77 -15.51 8.81 -23.94
C GLU A 77 -16.92 9.42 -24.00
N GLU A 78 -17.95 8.58 -24.10
CA GLU A 78 -19.35 9.03 -24.10
C GLU A 78 -19.73 9.70 -22.77
N LYS A 79 -19.24 9.17 -21.64
CA LYS A 79 -19.43 9.78 -20.31
C LYS A 79 -18.78 11.16 -20.23
N ILE A 80 -17.60 11.37 -20.80
CA ILE A 80 -16.94 12.69 -20.86
C ILE A 80 -17.82 13.68 -21.65
N ILE A 81 -18.26 13.29 -22.86
CA ILE A 81 -19.08 14.14 -23.73
C ILE A 81 -20.41 14.51 -23.05
N ARG A 82 -21.09 13.50 -22.47
CA ARG A 82 -22.35 13.70 -21.73
C ARG A 82 -22.15 14.60 -20.53
N PHE A 83 -21.11 14.38 -19.73
CA PHE A 83 -20.84 15.17 -18.54
C PHE A 83 -20.51 16.63 -18.87
N GLN A 84 -19.80 16.91 -19.97
CA GLN A 84 -19.54 18.27 -20.44
C GLN A 84 -20.83 19.02 -20.81
N SER A 85 -21.83 18.31 -21.34
CA SER A 85 -23.09 18.91 -21.81
C SER A 85 -24.15 18.97 -20.69
N ASN A 86 -24.16 17.99 -19.80
CA ASN A 86 -25.12 17.86 -18.70
C ASN A 86 -24.44 17.18 -17.48
N PRO A 87 -23.72 17.96 -16.65
CA PRO A 87 -23.03 17.45 -15.48
C PRO A 87 -23.97 16.70 -14.53
N ASN A 88 -23.57 15.50 -14.12
CA ASN A 88 -24.33 14.67 -13.18
C ASN A 88 -23.40 13.85 -12.28
N VAL A 89 -23.87 13.51 -11.09
CA VAL A 89 -23.08 12.80 -10.06
C VAL A 89 -22.59 11.44 -10.57
N LYS A 90 -23.41 10.69 -11.30
CA LYS A 90 -23.08 9.32 -11.75
C LYS A 90 -21.87 9.29 -12.68
N ASP A 91 -21.84 10.19 -13.66
CA ASP A 91 -20.71 10.32 -14.58
C ASP A 91 -19.47 10.85 -13.88
N ALA A 92 -19.62 11.87 -13.02
CA ALA A 92 -18.50 12.39 -12.25
C ALA A 92 -17.83 11.29 -11.40
N VAL A 93 -18.60 10.44 -10.72
CA VAL A 93 -18.05 9.33 -9.93
C VAL A 93 -17.36 8.29 -10.81
N SER A 94 -17.97 7.86 -11.91
CA SER A 94 -17.38 6.86 -12.81
C SER A 94 -16.11 7.38 -13.47
N LEU A 95 -16.11 8.65 -13.90
CA LEU A 95 -14.94 9.31 -14.48
C LEU A 95 -13.85 9.54 -13.41
N GLY A 96 -14.21 9.93 -12.20
CA GLY A 96 -13.29 10.06 -11.07
C GLY A 96 -12.58 8.74 -10.76
N ARG A 97 -13.35 7.65 -10.68
CA ARG A 97 -12.85 6.29 -10.45
C ARG A 97 -11.91 5.84 -11.56
N TYR A 98 -12.32 5.99 -12.82
CA TYR A 98 -11.48 5.63 -13.97
C TYR A 98 -10.15 6.40 -13.97
N ASN A 99 -10.19 7.71 -13.71
CA ASN A 99 -8.98 8.53 -13.64
C ASN A 99 -8.10 8.17 -12.45
N SER A 100 -8.69 7.81 -11.30
CA SER A 100 -7.96 7.33 -10.12
C SER A 100 -7.20 6.03 -10.45
N THR A 101 -7.87 5.08 -11.09
CA THR A 101 -7.31 3.76 -11.45
C THR A 101 -6.20 3.88 -12.50
N THR A 102 -6.33 4.81 -13.43
CA THR A 102 -5.38 5.03 -14.54
C THR A 102 -4.27 6.04 -14.21
N GLY A 103 -4.10 6.41 -12.93
CA GLY A 103 -3.03 7.29 -12.46
C GLY A 103 -3.22 8.79 -12.75
N ASN A 104 -4.38 9.20 -13.27
CA ASN A 104 -4.70 10.59 -13.58
C ASN A 104 -5.28 11.31 -12.35
N TYR A 105 -4.49 11.37 -11.26
CA TYR A 105 -4.98 11.78 -9.93
C TYR A 105 -5.59 13.19 -9.88
N LYS A 106 -5.01 14.17 -10.59
CA LYS A 106 -5.58 15.54 -10.68
C LYS A 106 -6.99 15.53 -11.25
N LYS A 107 -7.18 14.84 -12.38
CA LYS A 107 -8.48 14.71 -13.03
C LYS A 107 -9.47 13.89 -12.21
N ALA A 108 -8.98 12.89 -11.47
CA ALA A 108 -9.81 12.15 -10.52
C ALA A 108 -10.38 13.09 -9.44
N ILE A 109 -9.51 13.91 -8.82
CA ILE A 109 -9.90 14.89 -7.80
C ILE A 109 -10.92 15.90 -8.36
N GLU A 110 -10.68 16.44 -9.57
CA GLU A 110 -11.61 17.37 -10.22
C GLU A 110 -13.02 16.78 -10.35
N TYR A 111 -13.12 15.54 -10.82
CA TYR A 111 -14.42 14.87 -10.95
C TYR A 111 -15.07 14.57 -9.60
N TYR A 112 -14.31 14.14 -8.59
CA TYR A 112 -14.88 13.92 -7.25
C TYR A 112 -15.37 15.22 -6.61
N GLN A 113 -14.64 16.33 -6.79
CA GLN A 113 -15.09 17.65 -6.37
C GLN A 113 -16.36 18.11 -7.10
N GLN A 114 -16.48 17.81 -8.39
CA GLN A 114 -17.71 18.08 -9.14
C GLN A 114 -18.87 17.20 -8.68
N ALA A 115 -18.63 15.90 -8.44
CA ALA A 115 -19.61 14.99 -7.88
C ALA A 115 -20.13 15.50 -6.52
N GLN A 116 -19.24 16.00 -5.67
CA GLN A 116 -19.59 16.59 -4.37
C GLN A 116 -20.47 17.83 -4.52
N LYS A 117 -20.16 18.72 -5.47
CA LYS A 117 -20.95 19.93 -5.74
C LYS A 117 -22.34 19.64 -6.33
N LEU A 118 -22.46 18.57 -7.11
CA LEU A 118 -23.70 18.17 -7.77
C LEU A 118 -24.65 17.34 -6.88
N ASN A 119 -24.21 16.97 -5.67
CA ASN A 119 -24.97 16.12 -4.77
C ASN A 119 -25.86 16.97 -3.86
N ASP A 120 -27.17 16.99 -4.12
CA ASP A 120 -28.13 17.95 -3.56
C ASP A 120 -28.46 17.78 -2.05
N GLU A 121 -27.87 16.81 -1.33
CA GLU A 121 -28.27 16.53 0.06
C GLU A 121 -27.11 16.18 1.02
N ASN A 122 -25.84 16.42 0.66
CA ASN A 122 -24.66 16.06 1.51
C ASN A 122 -24.63 14.57 1.96
N LEU A 123 -25.41 13.68 1.33
CA LEU A 123 -25.55 12.28 1.74
C LEU A 123 -24.35 11.39 1.35
N VAL A 124 -23.57 11.81 0.36
CA VAL A 124 -22.40 11.08 -0.13
C VAL A 124 -21.21 12.04 -0.15
N ASP A 125 -20.21 11.72 0.65
CA ASP A 125 -18.95 12.44 0.73
C ASP A 125 -17.90 11.76 -0.17
N TYR A 126 -17.11 12.58 -0.84
CA TYR A 126 -15.97 12.15 -1.66
C TYR A 126 -14.63 12.62 -1.07
N ALA A 127 -14.61 13.13 0.18
CA ALA A 127 -13.40 13.57 0.84
C ALA A 127 -12.35 12.46 0.90
N PHE A 128 -12.76 11.21 1.14
CA PHE A 128 -11.82 10.09 1.17
C PHE A 128 -11.20 9.81 -0.20
N GLU A 129 -11.99 9.84 -1.27
CA GLU A 129 -11.51 9.69 -2.65
C GLU A 129 -10.57 10.82 -3.02
N ILE A 130 -10.89 12.06 -2.65
CA ILE A 130 -10.04 13.23 -2.86
C ILE A 130 -8.71 13.04 -2.10
N PHE A 131 -8.77 12.76 -0.79
CA PHE A 131 -7.59 12.49 0.03
C PHE A 131 -6.71 11.37 -0.54
N LYS A 132 -7.31 10.24 -0.91
CA LYS A 132 -6.61 9.08 -1.46
C LYS A 132 -5.86 9.45 -2.75
N ASN A 133 -6.50 10.19 -3.65
CA ASN A 133 -5.87 10.62 -4.91
C ASN A 133 -4.78 11.67 -4.67
N THR A 134 -4.97 12.62 -3.75
CA THR A 134 -3.94 13.60 -3.36
C THR A 134 -2.72 12.88 -2.76
N ALA A 135 -2.94 11.94 -1.85
CA ALA A 135 -1.90 11.12 -1.23
C ALA A 135 -1.15 10.24 -2.23
N TYR A 136 -1.84 9.68 -3.23
CA TYR A 136 -1.19 8.89 -4.28
C TYR A 136 -0.34 9.76 -5.19
N GLY A 137 -0.85 10.92 -5.63
CA GLY A 137 -0.08 11.89 -6.41
C GLY A 137 1.11 12.48 -5.65
N ALA A 138 1.03 12.64 -4.33
CA ALA A 138 2.14 13.12 -3.50
C ALA A 138 3.35 12.17 -3.49
N ARG A 139 3.15 10.87 -3.76
CA ARG A 139 4.28 9.91 -3.90
C ARG A 139 5.17 10.21 -5.10
N THR A 140 4.61 10.87 -6.12
CA THR A 140 5.30 11.28 -7.35
C THR A 140 5.35 12.81 -7.48
N ASP A 141 5.34 13.53 -6.35
CA ASP A 141 5.49 15.00 -6.27
C ASP A 141 4.44 15.81 -7.04
N MET A 142 3.27 15.23 -7.35
CA MET A 142 2.15 15.96 -7.97
C MET A 142 1.46 16.92 -6.99
N PHE A 143 1.57 16.61 -5.70
CA PHE A 143 1.00 17.36 -4.57
C PHE A 143 2.02 17.42 -3.44
N THR A 144 1.98 18.52 -2.71
CA THR A 144 2.72 18.72 -1.46
C THR A 144 2.09 17.92 -0.33
N PHE A 145 2.85 17.70 0.74
CA PHE A 145 2.31 17.03 1.93
C PHE A 145 1.21 17.87 2.61
N ASP A 146 1.35 19.19 2.62
CA ASP A 146 0.35 20.11 3.21
C ASP A 146 -1.01 20.00 2.50
N GLU A 147 -1.03 19.84 1.17
CA GLU A 147 -2.26 19.54 0.43
C GLU A 147 -2.87 18.18 0.83
N VAL A 148 -2.03 17.18 1.12
CA VAL A 148 -2.50 15.89 1.65
C VAL A 148 -3.10 16.07 3.04
N LEU A 149 -2.47 16.87 3.92
CA LEU A 149 -3.00 17.17 5.25
C LEU A 149 -4.35 17.89 5.17
N GLN A 150 -4.48 18.87 4.28
CA GLN A 150 -5.75 19.59 4.07
C GLN A 150 -6.89 18.64 3.67
N THR A 151 -6.61 17.70 2.76
CA THR A 151 -7.62 16.71 2.35
C THR A 151 -7.89 15.66 3.43
N ALA A 152 -6.90 15.32 4.26
CA ALA A 152 -7.10 14.47 5.44
C ALA A 152 -8.01 15.13 6.48
N GLU A 153 -7.88 16.44 6.70
CA GLU A 153 -8.80 17.20 7.56
C GLU A 153 -10.23 17.14 7.06
N ALA A 154 -10.45 17.21 5.75
CA ALA A 154 -11.79 17.07 5.17
C ALA A 154 -12.39 15.70 5.49
N VAL A 155 -11.59 14.63 5.41
CA VAL A 155 -12.02 13.28 5.78
C VAL A 155 -12.41 13.21 7.25
N LEU A 156 -11.59 13.74 8.17
CA LEU A 156 -11.81 13.63 9.61
C LEU A 156 -12.95 14.51 10.17
N ASN A 157 -13.35 15.55 9.43
CA ASN A 157 -14.43 16.45 9.82
C ASN A 157 -15.81 15.98 9.32
N PHE A 158 -15.88 14.88 8.58
CA PHE A 158 -17.13 14.38 8.03
C PHE A 158 -17.91 13.55 9.07
N LYS A 159 -19.12 14.01 9.43
CA LYS A 159 -19.90 13.46 10.55
C LYS A 159 -20.16 11.95 10.50
N ASN A 160 -20.25 11.37 9.29
CA ASN A 160 -20.59 9.96 9.08
C ASN A 160 -19.43 9.18 8.45
N GLN A 161 -18.18 9.59 8.71
CA GLN A 161 -17.02 8.85 8.21
C GLN A 161 -16.96 7.45 8.80
N ASP A 162 -16.65 6.47 7.96
CA ASP A 162 -16.43 5.10 8.41
C ASP A 162 -15.06 4.96 9.09
N VAL A 163 -14.93 3.93 9.93
CA VAL A 163 -13.70 3.65 10.68
C VAL A 163 -12.52 3.37 9.74
N TRP A 164 -12.75 2.72 8.60
CA TRP A 164 -11.69 2.39 7.64
C TRP A 164 -11.11 3.62 6.95
N SER A 165 -11.93 4.63 6.64
CA SER A 165 -11.46 5.92 6.12
C SER A 165 -10.51 6.60 7.11
N THR A 166 -10.85 6.62 8.40
CA THR A 166 -10.02 7.22 9.46
C THR A 166 -8.70 6.46 9.65
N ILE A 167 -8.75 5.12 9.70
CA ILE A 167 -7.57 4.25 9.73
C ILE A 167 -6.69 4.46 8.50
N SER A 168 -7.30 4.59 7.33
CA SER A 168 -6.59 4.78 6.06
C SER A 168 -5.87 6.12 6.00
N VAL A 169 -6.47 7.19 6.55
CA VAL A 169 -5.82 8.49 6.73
C VAL A 169 -4.58 8.34 7.61
N ALA A 170 -4.73 7.77 8.81
CA ALA A 170 -3.64 7.58 9.77
C ALA A 170 -2.44 6.83 9.14
N ARG A 171 -2.71 5.67 8.53
CA ARG A 171 -1.66 4.81 7.92
C ARG A 171 -1.03 5.44 6.69
N THR A 172 -1.81 6.15 5.88
CA THR A 172 -1.30 6.81 4.67
C THR A 172 -0.40 7.97 5.03
N LEU A 173 -0.82 8.81 5.98
CA LEU A 173 -0.03 9.94 6.46
C LEU A 173 1.23 9.51 7.20
N SER A 174 1.19 8.44 8.00
CA SER A 174 2.41 7.85 8.58
C SER A 174 3.43 7.51 7.48
N ARG A 175 3.03 6.74 6.48
CA ARG A 175 3.94 6.33 5.40
C ARG A 175 4.46 7.53 4.60
N LEU A 176 3.59 8.46 4.20
CA LEU A 176 4.00 9.64 3.45
C LEU A 176 4.87 10.58 4.28
N GLY A 177 4.54 10.80 5.56
CA GLY A 177 5.33 11.58 6.49
C GLY A 177 6.75 11.03 6.63
N ARG A 178 6.92 9.70 6.72
CA ARG A 178 8.27 9.09 6.68
C ARG A 178 8.99 9.36 5.37
N GLN A 179 8.33 9.14 4.23
CA GLN A 179 8.92 9.34 2.90
C GLN A 179 9.35 10.80 2.68
N LYS A 180 8.56 11.75 3.16
CA LYS A 180 8.78 13.20 3.01
C LYS A 180 9.53 13.83 4.19
N LYS A 181 9.90 13.05 5.21
CA LYS A 181 10.56 13.50 6.45
C LYS A 181 9.74 14.55 7.22
N GLN A 182 8.42 14.37 7.29
CA GLN A 182 7.44 15.22 7.97
C GLN A 182 6.64 14.44 9.01
N THR A 183 7.31 13.56 9.76
CA THR A 183 6.70 12.72 10.81
C THR A 183 6.30 13.52 12.06
N ASP A 184 6.71 14.77 12.17
CA ASP A 184 6.29 15.72 13.21
C ASP A 184 4.83 16.19 13.06
N GLN A 185 4.27 16.10 11.85
CA GLN A 185 2.92 16.59 11.54
C GLN A 185 1.83 15.51 11.58
N ILE A 186 2.18 14.24 11.85
CA ILE A 186 1.23 13.12 11.71
C ILE A 186 0.51 12.73 13.01
N GLU A 187 0.93 13.26 14.16
CA GLU A 187 0.45 12.85 15.49
C GLU A 187 -1.08 12.86 15.59
N LYS A 188 -1.71 13.98 15.17
CA LYS A 188 -3.16 14.15 15.19
C LYS A 188 -3.89 13.03 14.46
N TYR A 189 -3.39 12.66 13.29
CA TYR A 189 -4.03 11.66 12.43
C TYR A 189 -3.81 10.25 12.95
N LEU A 190 -2.66 9.96 13.56
CA LEU A 190 -2.43 8.70 14.25
C LEU A 190 -3.36 8.54 15.46
N LYS A 191 -3.54 9.59 16.26
CA LYS A 191 -4.51 9.60 17.37
C LYS A 191 -5.92 9.34 16.87
N ALA A 192 -6.37 10.05 15.84
CA ALA A 192 -7.69 9.81 15.24
C ALA A 192 -7.88 8.35 14.79
N GLY A 193 -6.84 7.76 14.17
CA GLY A 193 -6.85 6.35 13.80
C GLY A 193 -6.93 5.39 14.99
N LEU A 194 -6.19 5.65 16.07
CA LEU A 194 -6.23 4.85 17.31
C LEU A 194 -7.59 4.95 17.99
N ASP A 195 -8.12 6.16 18.14
CA ASP A 195 -9.41 6.42 18.78
C ASP A 195 -10.55 5.74 18.01
N ALA A 196 -10.55 5.85 16.67
CA ALA A 196 -11.56 5.23 15.82
C ALA A 196 -11.52 3.69 15.84
N SER A 197 -10.40 3.08 16.25
CA SER A 197 -10.20 1.64 16.20
C SER A 197 -10.11 0.96 17.57
N ALA A 198 -10.15 1.72 18.67
CA ALA A 198 -9.82 1.25 20.02
C ALA A 198 -10.66 0.04 20.49
N ASP A 199 -11.97 0.05 20.23
CA ASP A 199 -12.92 -0.93 20.78
C ASP A 199 -13.45 -1.95 19.76
N SER A 200 -12.90 -1.93 18.54
CA SER A 200 -13.39 -2.80 17.48
C SER A 200 -13.14 -4.27 17.79
N GLN A 201 -14.16 -5.09 17.51
CA GLN A 201 -14.05 -6.56 17.57
C GLN A 201 -13.62 -7.19 16.24
N ASP A 202 -13.58 -6.39 15.18
CA ASP A 202 -13.11 -6.81 13.87
C ASP A 202 -11.58 -7.02 13.89
N GLU A 203 -11.13 -8.22 13.49
CA GLU A 203 -9.73 -8.61 13.56
C GLU A 203 -8.83 -7.81 12.61
N ASP A 204 -9.35 -7.38 11.45
CA ASP A 204 -8.60 -6.54 10.52
C ASP A 204 -8.42 -5.12 11.07
N ILE A 205 -9.45 -4.58 11.74
CA ILE A 205 -9.36 -3.30 12.45
C ILE A 205 -8.40 -3.41 13.65
N LYS A 206 -8.45 -4.48 14.45
CA LYS A 206 -7.49 -4.70 15.56
C LYS A 206 -6.06 -4.75 15.04
N ARG A 207 -5.83 -5.44 13.93
CA ARG A 207 -4.51 -5.47 13.29
C ARG A 207 -4.08 -4.10 12.80
N ALA A 208 -4.99 -3.34 12.18
CA ALA A 208 -4.72 -1.97 11.74
C ALA A 208 -4.41 -1.03 12.92
N HIS A 209 -5.15 -1.15 14.02
CA HIS A 209 -4.90 -0.44 15.27
C HIS A 209 -3.48 -0.69 15.76
N LYS A 210 -3.05 -1.96 15.83
CA LYS A 210 -1.69 -2.32 16.24
C LYS A 210 -0.62 -1.74 15.31
N LEU A 211 -0.86 -1.73 14.00
CA LEU A 211 0.06 -1.07 13.05
C LEU A 211 0.15 0.45 13.29
N ILE A 212 -0.97 1.11 13.61
CA ILE A 212 -0.95 2.55 13.98
C ILE A 212 -0.22 2.74 15.31
N MET A 213 -0.39 1.86 16.29
CA MET A 213 0.36 1.92 17.55
C MET A 213 1.87 1.79 17.36
N VAL A 214 2.32 0.97 16.40
CA VAL A 214 3.74 0.86 16.03
C VAL A 214 4.26 2.23 15.58
N ASP A 215 3.58 2.85 14.62
CA ASP A 215 3.99 4.14 14.06
C ASP A 215 3.89 5.26 15.11
N TYR A 216 2.85 5.28 15.92
CA TYR A 216 2.70 6.25 17.02
C TYR A 216 3.83 6.10 18.04
N SER A 217 4.17 4.87 18.41
CA SER A 217 5.25 4.62 19.37
C SER A 217 6.58 5.13 18.84
N LEU A 218 6.91 4.84 17.57
CA LEU A 218 8.15 5.28 16.93
C LEU A 218 8.23 6.79 16.74
N TYR A 219 7.21 7.40 16.14
CA TYR A 219 7.32 8.75 15.58
C TYR A 219 6.72 9.84 16.46
N VAL A 220 5.85 9.49 17.41
CA VAL A 220 5.25 10.46 18.33
C VAL A 220 5.88 10.36 19.71
N THR A 221 5.93 9.16 20.29
CA THR A 221 6.42 9.00 21.68
C THR A 221 7.91 8.72 21.80
N GLY A 222 8.55 8.23 20.73
CA GLY A 222 9.92 7.72 20.77
C GLY A 222 10.09 6.42 21.58
N ASP A 223 9.00 5.77 22.00
CA ASP A 223 9.03 4.50 22.73
C ASP A 223 9.28 3.33 21.77
N THR A 224 10.56 3.10 21.48
CA THR A 224 11.02 2.05 20.57
C THR A 224 10.73 0.65 21.12
N SER A 225 10.69 0.47 22.44
CA SER A 225 10.40 -0.82 23.07
C SER A 225 8.93 -1.20 22.86
N ARG A 226 8.02 -0.24 23.07
CA ARG A 226 6.59 -0.43 22.77
C ARG A 226 6.34 -0.60 21.28
N ALA A 227 7.06 0.11 20.42
CA ALA A 227 6.98 -0.09 18.97
C ALA A 227 7.31 -1.54 18.57
N VAL A 228 8.41 -2.07 19.10
CA VAL A 228 8.86 -3.45 18.84
C VAL A 228 7.84 -4.47 19.37
N ALA A 229 7.31 -4.27 20.58
CA ALA A 229 6.28 -5.13 21.16
C ALA A 229 5.01 -5.17 20.29
N ASN A 230 4.48 -4.00 19.91
CA ASN A 230 3.32 -3.92 19.02
C ASN A 230 3.62 -4.54 17.65
N LYS A 231 4.81 -4.32 17.09
CA LYS A 231 5.19 -4.90 15.80
C LYS A 231 5.14 -6.43 15.86
N ARG A 232 5.64 -7.02 16.94
CA ARG A 232 5.61 -8.48 17.14
C ARG A 232 4.19 -9.02 17.13
N GLU A 233 3.25 -8.33 17.76
CA GLU A 233 1.83 -8.72 17.76
C GLU A 233 1.17 -8.63 16.37
N THR A 234 1.72 -7.85 15.43
CA THR A 234 1.21 -7.79 14.05
C THR A 234 1.69 -8.95 13.17
N MET A 235 2.63 -9.76 13.66
CA MET A 235 3.16 -10.91 12.93
C MET A 235 2.14 -12.06 12.95
N PRO A 236 2.02 -12.84 11.87
CA PRO A 236 1.07 -13.94 11.83
C PRO A 236 1.43 -15.06 12.81
N ASN A 237 0.45 -15.87 13.18
CA ASN A 237 0.66 -17.03 14.03
C ASN A 237 1.74 -17.97 13.45
N GLY A 238 2.69 -18.39 14.30
CA GLY A 238 3.78 -19.29 13.90
C GLY A 238 4.92 -18.64 13.12
N TRP A 239 4.94 -17.31 12.98
CA TRP A 239 5.97 -16.58 12.23
C TRP A 239 7.41 -16.89 12.66
N GLU A 240 7.63 -17.26 13.93
CA GLU A 240 8.95 -17.60 14.47
C GLU A 240 9.54 -18.89 13.88
N LYS A 241 8.75 -19.66 13.12
CA LYS A 241 9.17 -20.88 12.42
C LYS A 241 9.25 -20.69 10.90
N ASP A 242 9.01 -19.48 10.42
CA ASP A 242 9.03 -19.15 8.99
C ASP A 242 10.21 -18.23 8.69
N ALA A 243 11.11 -18.66 7.82
CA ALA A 243 12.31 -17.92 7.47
C ALA A 243 12.02 -16.53 6.88
N GLY A 244 10.98 -16.42 6.05
CA GLY A 244 10.58 -15.15 5.44
C GLY A 244 9.99 -14.17 6.46
N GLN A 245 9.23 -14.67 7.43
CA GLN A 245 8.65 -13.83 8.47
C GLN A 245 9.66 -13.40 9.53
N LEU A 246 10.59 -14.28 9.92
CA LEU A 246 11.74 -13.92 10.73
C LEU A 246 12.53 -12.78 10.08
N ASN A 247 12.81 -12.92 8.77
CA ASN A 247 13.47 -11.87 8.01
C ASN A 247 12.66 -10.57 7.95
N SER A 248 11.35 -10.66 7.72
CA SER A 248 10.48 -9.48 7.66
C SER A 248 10.47 -8.68 8.97
N PHE A 249 10.52 -9.35 10.12
CA PHE A 249 10.64 -8.69 11.42
C PHE A 249 12.03 -8.08 11.63
N ALA A 250 13.09 -8.83 11.29
CA ALA A 250 14.48 -8.37 11.41
C ALA A 250 14.76 -7.15 10.51
N TRP A 251 14.28 -7.18 9.26
CA TRP A 251 14.38 -6.05 8.33
C TRP A 251 13.67 -4.82 8.87
N TRP A 252 12.45 -4.97 9.40
CA TRP A 252 11.73 -3.84 10.01
C TRP A 252 12.51 -3.25 11.20
N CYS A 253 13.13 -4.09 12.04
CA CYS A 253 13.98 -3.63 13.14
C CYS A 253 15.19 -2.84 12.62
N PHE A 254 15.84 -3.33 11.56
CA PHE A 254 16.95 -2.65 10.90
C PHE A 254 16.55 -1.28 10.33
N GLU A 255 15.47 -1.21 9.54
CA GLU A 255 15.00 0.03 8.92
C GLU A 255 14.69 1.13 9.95
N ASN A 256 14.18 0.73 11.11
CA ASN A 256 13.82 1.65 12.19
C ASN A 256 14.95 1.81 13.22
N LYS A 257 16.08 1.12 13.07
CA LYS A 257 17.23 1.12 13.99
C LYS A 257 16.85 0.78 15.43
N VAL A 258 15.98 -0.20 15.60
CA VAL A 258 15.50 -0.67 16.92
C VAL A 258 15.80 -2.15 17.10
N ASN A 259 16.04 -2.57 18.35
CA ASN A 259 16.12 -3.99 18.74
C ASN A 259 17.07 -4.84 17.86
N LEU A 260 18.24 -4.29 17.52
CA LEU A 260 19.15 -4.89 16.54
C LEU A 260 19.77 -6.20 17.04
N GLU A 261 19.97 -6.36 18.35
CA GLU A 261 20.45 -7.61 18.97
C GLU A 261 19.54 -8.79 18.65
N GLU A 262 18.24 -8.61 18.90
CA GLU A 262 17.27 -9.65 18.63
C GLU A 262 17.02 -9.82 17.14
N ALA A 263 16.99 -8.73 16.37
CA ALA A 263 16.87 -8.80 14.92
C ALA A 263 18.00 -9.65 14.30
N GLU A 264 19.24 -9.50 14.78
CA GLU A 264 20.37 -10.33 14.36
C GLU A 264 20.12 -11.81 14.66
N ARG A 265 19.68 -12.13 15.88
CA ARG A 265 19.38 -13.51 16.30
C ARG A 265 18.29 -14.14 15.42
N LEU A 266 17.20 -13.41 15.17
CA LEU A 266 16.08 -13.88 14.35
C LEU A 266 16.48 -14.03 12.88
N ALA A 267 17.27 -13.12 12.32
CA ALA A 267 17.79 -13.24 10.96
C ALA A 267 18.74 -14.45 10.81
N ARG A 268 19.61 -14.72 11.81
CA ARG A 268 20.44 -15.94 11.83
C ARG A 268 19.58 -17.21 11.80
N GLN A 269 18.56 -17.28 12.65
CA GLN A 269 17.59 -18.38 12.63
C GLN A 269 16.87 -18.50 11.27
N GLY A 270 16.53 -17.37 10.65
CA GLY A 270 15.95 -17.34 9.31
C GLY A 270 16.87 -17.94 8.25
N VAL A 271 18.17 -17.68 8.31
CA VAL A 271 19.17 -18.28 7.40
C VAL A 271 19.26 -19.80 7.59
N GLU A 272 19.19 -20.29 8.82
CA GLU A 272 19.22 -21.72 9.14
C GLU A 272 17.97 -22.45 8.61
N LEU A 273 16.79 -21.81 8.69
CA LEU A 273 15.53 -22.37 8.21
C LEU A 273 15.35 -22.26 6.68
N ALA A 274 16.06 -21.34 6.03
CA ALA A 274 15.90 -21.12 4.60
C ALA A 274 16.65 -22.16 3.75
N GLU A 275 15.94 -22.69 2.76
CA GLU A 275 16.50 -23.49 1.67
C GLU A 275 17.40 -22.62 0.76
N PRO A 276 18.40 -23.21 0.07
CA PRO A 276 19.24 -22.49 -0.86
C PRO A 276 18.46 -21.70 -1.93
N GLY A 277 18.99 -20.54 -2.30
CA GLY A 277 18.46 -19.67 -3.35
C GLY A 277 18.02 -18.30 -2.87
N LYS A 278 17.13 -17.66 -3.65
CA LYS A 278 16.82 -16.23 -3.53
C LYS A 278 16.35 -15.81 -2.13
N GLN A 279 15.51 -16.60 -1.48
CA GLN A 279 15.04 -16.27 -0.13
C GLN A 279 16.22 -16.22 0.85
N LYS A 280 17.06 -17.26 0.89
CA LYS A 280 18.24 -17.30 1.76
C LYS A 280 19.21 -16.17 1.48
N ALA A 281 19.42 -15.81 0.21
CA ALA A 281 20.21 -14.64 -0.17
C ALA A 281 19.67 -13.33 0.45
N MET A 282 18.35 -13.11 0.41
CA MET A 282 17.70 -11.93 0.99
C MET A 282 17.85 -11.88 2.52
N ILE A 283 17.78 -13.03 3.20
CA ILE A 283 17.95 -13.09 4.66
C ILE A 283 19.42 -12.83 5.04
N LEU A 284 20.36 -13.38 4.26
CA LEU A 284 21.80 -13.12 4.44
C LEU A 284 22.15 -11.64 4.25
N ASP A 285 21.56 -10.95 3.27
CA ASP A 285 21.74 -9.50 3.09
C ASP A 285 21.17 -8.70 4.27
N THR A 286 19.96 -9.04 4.73
CA THR A 286 19.35 -8.42 5.92
C THR A 286 20.24 -8.60 7.15
N LEU A 287 20.76 -9.82 7.36
CA LEU A 287 21.68 -10.10 8.46
C LEU A 287 22.99 -9.33 8.33
N ALA A 288 23.53 -9.19 7.11
CA ALA A 288 24.73 -8.40 6.85
C ALA A 288 24.51 -6.92 7.19
N GLU A 289 23.37 -6.34 6.78
CA GLU A 289 22.97 -4.99 7.11
C GLU A 289 22.90 -4.75 8.63
N ILE A 290 22.28 -5.69 9.37
CA ILE A 290 22.20 -5.63 10.83
C ILE A 290 23.59 -5.72 11.46
N CYS A 291 24.44 -6.67 11.06
CA CYS A 291 25.79 -6.80 11.59
C CYS A 291 26.61 -5.52 11.35
N ASN A 292 26.50 -4.92 10.17
CA ASN A 292 27.18 -3.66 9.87
C ASN A 292 26.66 -2.50 10.74
N ALA A 293 25.34 -2.37 10.90
CA ALA A 293 24.74 -1.34 11.76
C ALA A 293 25.15 -1.48 13.24
N ARG A 294 25.50 -2.70 13.66
CA ARG A 294 26.02 -3.03 15.00
C ARG A 294 27.55 -2.89 15.11
N GLY A 295 28.21 -2.38 14.06
CA GLY A 295 29.67 -2.18 14.03
C GLY A 295 30.48 -3.44 13.70
N ASN A 296 29.84 -4.57 13.39
CA ASN A 296 30.51 -5.80 12.98
C ASN A 296 30.58 -5.90 11.44
N THR A 297 31.26 -4.95 10.82
CA THR A 297 31.38 -4.85 9.36
C THR A 297 32.13 -6.04 8.75
N GLN A 298 33.06 -6.67 9.48
CA GLN A 298 33.75 -7.87 9.02
C GLN A 298 32.78 -9.05 8.84
N GLU A 299 31.88 -9.27 9.80
CA GLU A 299 30.83 -10.29 9.67
C GLU A 299 29.84 -9.94 8.56
N ALA A 300 29.48 -8.66 8.39
CA ALA A 300 28.64 -8.21 7.29
C ALA A 300 29.25 -8.56 5.91
N ILE A 301 30.56 -8.34 5.73
CA ILE A 301 31.30 -8.72 4.52
C ILE A 301 31.28 -10.24 4.30
N ARG A 302 31.41 -11.03 5.36
CA ARG A 302 31.34 -12.50 5.26
C ARG A 302 29.95 -12.94 4.81
N LEU A 303 28.90 -12.38 5.41
CA LEU A 303 27.50 -12.73 5.14
C LEU A 303 27.06 -12.35 3.73
N ILE A 304 27.40 -11.15 3.26
CA ILE A 304 27.03 -10.74 1.90
C ILE A 304 27.73 -11.58 0.82
N LYS A 305 28.94 -12.10 1.08
CA LYS A 305 29.59 -13.08 0.19
C LYS A 305 28.83 -14.40 0.12
N LEU A 306 28.21 -14.82 1.23
CA LEU A 306 27.30 -15.97 1.20
C LEU A 306 26.04 -15.65 0.40
N ALA A 307 25.46 -14.44 0.54
CA ALA A 307 24.30 -14.04 -0.26
C ALA A 307 24.60 -14.05 -1.78
N ILE A 308 25.80 -13.60 -2.19
CA ILE A 308 26.28 -13.70 -3.57
C ILE A 308 26.40 -15.16 -4.01
N THR A 309 26.81 -16.07 -3.13
CA THR A 309 26.88 -17.50 -3.46
C THR A 309 25.49 -18.10 -3.73
N GLU A 310 24.48 -17.68 -2.96
CA GLU A 310 23.08 -18.09 -3.12
C GLU A 310 22.41 -17.45 -4.36
N ALA A 311 22.86 -16.28 -4.80
CA ALA A 311 22.31 -15.53 -5.93
C ALA A 311 23.41 -14.78 -6.73
N PRO A 312 24.27 -15.49 -7.49
CA PRO A 312 25.49 -14.91 -8.07
C PRO A 312 25.27 -13.91 -9.22
N ALA A 313 24.10 -13.94 -9.85
CA ALA A 313 23.73 -13.03 -10.93
C ALA A 313 23.12 -11.71 -10.41
N ASP A 314 22.91 -11.56 -9.10
CA ASP A 314 22.28 -10.38 -8.53
C ASP A 314 23.34 -9.29 -8.22
N GLU A 315 23.44 -8.30 -9.10
CA GLU A 315 24.39 -7.20 -8.98
C GLU A 315 24.20 -6.38 -7.69
N TYR A 316 23.01 -6.41 -7.08
CA TYR A 316 22.75 -5.67 -5.85
C TYR A 316 23.68 -6.15 -4.72
N TYR A 317 23.86 -7.47 -4.55
CA TYR A 317 24.72 -8.00 -3.48
C TYR A 317 26.21 -7.71 -3.71
N ILE A 318 26.64 -7.63 -4.97
CA ILE A 318 28.02 -7.23 -5.31
C ILE A 318 28.25 -5.77 -4.88
N LYS A 319 27.31 -4.88 -5.17
CA LYS A 319 27.38 -3.47 -4.75
C LYS A 319 27.34 -3.32 -3.23
N GLN A 320 26.55 -4.15 -2.54
CA GLN A 320 26.51 -4.20 -1.08
C GLN A 320 27.86 -4.61 -0.48
N LEU A 321 28.53 -5.61 -1.06
CA LEU A 321 29.88 -6.02 -0.66
C LEU A 321 30.88 -4.87 -0.76
N GLU A 322 30.91 -4.18 -1.90
CA GLU A 322 31.79 -3.01 -2.09
C GLU A 322 31.51 -1.91 -1.05
N ARG A 323 30.23 -1.67 -0.73
CA ARG A 323 29.81 -0.69 0.28
C ARG A 323 30.31 -1.04 1.68
N PHE A 324 30.19 -2.31 2.09
CA PHE A 324 30.70 -2.76 3.38
C PHE A 324 32.24 -2.72 3.45
N GLN A 325 32.94 -3.08 2.37
CA GLN A 325 34.40 -2.96 2.31
C GLN A 325 34.88 -1.52 2.47
N LYS A 326 34.21 -0.56 1.80
CA LYS A 326 34.51 0.87 1.98
C LYS A 326 34.28 1.31 3.43
N THR A 327 33.20 0.86 4.05
CA THR A 327 32.87 1.17 5.46
C THR A 327 33.96 0.67 6.41
N LEU A 328 34.47 -0.54 6.18
CA LEU A 328 35.55 -1.12 6.98
C LEU A 328 36.83 -0.27 6.87
N ASN A 329 37.23 0.07 5.64
CA ASN A 329 38.44 0.86 5.38
C ASN A 329 38.38 2.29 5.94
N THR A 330 37.19 2.85 6.16
CA THR A 330 37.02 4.18 6.78
C THR A 330 36.95 4.13 8.32
N SER A 331 36.84 2.93 8.90
CA SER A 331 36.72 2.73 10.35
C SER A 331 38.04 2.32 11.01
N GLU A 332 39.09 2.07 10.22
CA GLU A 332 40.49 1.82 10.63
C GLU A 332 41.30 3.12 10.69
#